data_AF-G8U121-F1
#
_entry.id   AF-G8U121-F1
#
_cell.length_a   1.000
_cell.length_b   1.000
_cell.length_c   1.000
_cell.angle_alpha   90.00
_cell.angle_beta   90.00
_cell.angle_gamma   90.00
#
_symmetry.space_group_name_H-M   'P 1'
#
loop_
_entity.id
_entity.type
_entity.pdbx_description
1 polymer ?
#
loop_
_entity_poly.entity_id
_entity_poly.type
_entity_poly.pdbx_seq_one_letter_code
_entity_poly.pdbx_strand_id
1 'polypeptide(L)' 'MTGPIKSSADYRQEMETIRRLKQKLWILATQRGNLDPDVIQLSQEIDRHIVSVQYYWSTHHDASMTG' A
#
# COMPACT_ATOMS: atom_id res chain seq x y z
N MET A 1 -11.55 -3.19 -1.36
CA MET A 1 -11.79 -2.13 -0.35
C MET A 1 -10.66 -2.24 0.67
N THR A 2 -9.78 -1.23 0.76
CA THR A 2 -8.81 -1.10 1.85
C THR A 2 -9.56 -0.69 3.10
N GLY A 3 -9.85 -1.66 3.96
CA GLY A 3 -10.44 -1.41 5.27
C GLY A 3 -9.40 -0.82 6.23
N PRO A 4 -9.81 -0.27 7.39
CA PRO A 4 -8.87 0.13 8.42
C PRO A 4 -8.06 -1.07 8.89
N ILE A 5 -6.74 -0.93 8.95
CA ILE A 5 -5.82 -1.93 9.52
C ILE A 5 -6.06 -1.95 11.03
N LYS A 6 -6.43 -3.10 11.59
CA LYS A 6 -6.79 -3.22 13.02
C LYS A 6 -5.77 -4.01 13.84
N SER A 7 -4.84 -4.67 13.18
CA SER A 7 -3.89 -5.57 13.82
C SER A 7 -2.54 -5.60 13.10
N SER A 8 -1.51 -6.10 13.79
CA SER A 8 -0.20 -6.33 13.19
C SER A 8 -0.21 -7.45 12.13
N ALA A 9 -1.23 -8.31 12.12
CA ALA A 9 -1.43 -9.29 11.06
C ALA A 9 -1.94 -8.60 9.78
N ASP A 10 -2.94 -7.74 9.90
CA ASP A 10 -3.47 -6.93 8.80
C ASP A 10 -2.37 -6.04 8.21
N TYR A 11 -1.56 -5.41 9.06
CA TYR A 11 -0.42 -4.59 8.62
C TYR A 11 0.56 -5.38 7.75
N ARG A 12 0.93 -6.60 8.18
CA ARG A 12 1.83 -7.47 7.41
C ARG A 12 1.21 -7.88 6.07
N GLN A 13 -0.09 -8.19 6.07
CA GLN A 13 -0.82 -8.52 4.85
C GLN A 13 -0.88 -7.34 3.86
N GLU A 14 -1.11 -6.13 4.35
CA GLU A 14 -1.11 -4.91 3.54
C GLU A 14 0.28 -4.63 2.94
N MET A 15 1.34 -4.80 3.72
CA MET A 15 2.72 -4.65 3.25
C MET A 15 3.08 -5.68 2.16
N GLU A 16 2.65 -6.94 2.31
CA GLU A 16 2.82 -7.98 1.28
C GLU A 16 2.00 -7.66 0.02
N THR A 17 0.79 -7.11 0.19
CA THR A 17 -0.06 -6.67 -0.92
C THR A 17 0.63 -5.56 -1.72
N ILE A 18 1.16 -4.53 -1.04
CA ILE A 18 1.96 -3.46 -1.66
C ILE A 18 3.14 -4.04 -2.44
N ARG A 19 3.87 -5.00 -1.87
CA ARG A 19 5.03 -5.63 -2.52
C ARG A 19 4.64 -6.30 -3.84
N ARG A 20 3.56 -7.09 -3.83
CA ARG A 20 3.04 -7.79 -5.03
C ARG A 20 2.56 -6.80 -6.09
N LEU A 21 1.82 -5.77 -5.68
CA LEU A 21 1.32 -4.75 -6.59
C LEU A 21 2.46 -3.96 -7.23
N LYS A 22 3.52 -3.61 -6.48
CA LYS A 22 4.72 -2.95 -7.02
C LYS A 22 5.43 -3.80 -8.07
N GLN A 23 5.55 -5.11 -7.84
CA GLN A 23 6.12 -6.03 -8.83
C GLN A 23 5.26 -6.06 -10.10
N LYS A 24 3.93 -6.15 -9.96
CA LYS A 24 2.99 -6.11 -11.09
C LYS A 24 3.09 -4.78 -11.84
N LEU A 25 3.18 -3.65 -11.13
CA LEU A 25 3.34 -2.31 -11.71
C LEU A 25 4.60 -2.22 -12.54
N TRP A 26 5.73 -2.69 -12.03
CA TRP A 26 6.99 -2.68 -12.77
C TRP A 26 6.91 -3.47 -14.08
N ILE A 27 6.33 -4.68 -14.03
CA ILE A 27 6.13 -5.51 -15.23
C ILE A 27 5.23 -4.79 -16.24
N LEU A 28 4.09 -4.26 -15.77
CA LEU A 28 3.10 -3.61 -16.63
C LEU A 28 3.65 -2.33 -17.27
N ALA A 29 4.35 -1.51 -16.48
CA ALA A 29 5.02 -0.30 -16.95
C ALA A 29 6.10 -0.60 -17.98
N THR A 30 6.86 -1.69 -17.80
CA THR A 30 7.87 -2.13 -18.78
C THR A 30 7.23 -2.57 -20.10
N GLN A 31 6.04 -3.17 -20.05
CA GLN A 31 5.34 -3.68 -21.23
C GLN A 31 4.54 -2.62 -21.99
N ARG A 32 3.92 -1.68 -21.27
CA ARG A 32 2.90 -0.76 -21.83
C ARG A 32 3.28 0.72 -21.70
N GLY A 33 4.32 1.02 -20.93
CA GLY A 33 4.78 2.38 -20.65
C GLY A 33 4.13 2.99 -19.41
N ASN A 34 4.81 3.97 -18.82
CA ASN A 34 4.39 4.59 -17.55
C ASN A 34 3.07 5.39 -17.64
N LEU A 35 2.68 5.80 -18.84
CA LEU A 35 1.47 6.60 -19.08
C LEU A 35 0.26 5.74 -19.47
N ASP A 36 0.41 4.41 -19.51
CA ASP A 36 -0.70 3.51 -19.77
C ASP A 36 -1.76 3.62 -18.65
N PRO A 37 -3.07 3.71 -18.98
CA PRO A 37 -4.13 3.86 -17.98
C PRO A 37 -4.13 2.77 -16.91
N ASP A 38 -3.77 1.53 -17.26
CA ASP A 38 -3.77 0.42 -16.31
C ASP A 38 -2.58 0.52 -15.34
N VAL A 39 -1.45 1.09 -15.80
CA VAL A 39 -0.28 1.40 -14.96
C VAL A 39 -0.64 2.51 -13.96
N ILE A 40 -1.31 3.57 -14.43
CA ILE A 40 -1.76 4.67 -13.57
C ILE A 40 -2.75 4.16 -12.51
N GLN A 41 -3.73 3.36 -12.92
CA GLN A 41 -4.72 2.80 -12.00
C GLN A 41 -4.07 1.89 -10.95
N LEU A 42 -3.12 1.06 -11.35
CA LEU A 42 -2.38 0.20 -10.43
C LEU A 42 -1.48 0.99 -9.47
N SER A 43 -0.89 2.10 -9.92
CA SER A 43 -0.15 3.03 -9.05
C SER A 43 -1.08 3.64 -7.99
N GLN A 44 -2.26 4.12 -8.39
CA GLN A 44 -3.25 4.67 -7.46
C GLN A 44 -3.77 3.63 -6.46
N GLU A 45 -3.85 2.36 -6.87
CA GLU A 45 -4.16 1.26 -5.95
C GLU A 45 -3.07 1.09 -4.88
N ILE A 46 -1.80 1.07 -5.28
CA ILE A 46 -0.67 1.00 -4.35
C ILE A 46 -0.69 2.17 -3.37
N ASP A 47 -0.95 3.39 -3.84
CA ASP A 47 -1.00 4.59 -3.00
C ASP A 47 -2.08 4.47 -1.91
N ARG A 48 -3.26 3.90 -2.24
CA ARG A 48 -4.32 3.65 -1.25
C ARG A 48 -3.86 2.71 -0.14
N HIS A 49 -3.14 1.64 -0.48
CA HIS A 49 -2.58 0.72 0.52
C HIS A 49 -1.50 1.40 1.38
N ILE A 50 -0.64 2.22 0.78
CA ILE A 50 0.39 2.97 1.51
C ILE A 50 -0.24 3.92 2.53
N VAL A 51 -1.30 4.65 2.15
CA VAL A 51 -2.02 5.54 3.07
C VAL A 51 -2.61 4.75 4.26
N SER A 52 -3.19 3.58 4.03
CA SER A 52 -3.71 2.72 5.11
C SER A 52 -2.61 2.27 6.08
N VAL A 53 -1.45 1.89 5.55
CA VAL A 53 -0.27 1.49 6.35
C VAL A 53 0.28 2.67 7.16
N GLN A 54 0.38 3.85 6.56
CA GLN A 54 0.84 5.07 7.23
C GLN A 54 -0.10 5.50 8.37
N TYR A 55 -1.41 5.42 8.13
CA TYR A 55 -2.42 5.73 9.15
C TYR A 55 -2.32 4.79 10.35
N TYR A 56 -2.17 3.48 10.10
CA TYR A 56 -1.94 2.52 11.18
C TYR A 56 -0.66 2.81 11.96
N TRP A 57 0.43 3.13 11.27
CA TRP A 57 1.69 3.46 11.91
C TRP A 57 1.59 4.70 12.79
N SER A 58 1.01 5.79 12.29
CA SER A 58 0.84 7.03 13.05
C SER A 58 0.01 6.80 14.33
N THR A 59 -1.11 6.09 14.23
CA THR A 59 -1.99 5.84 15.38
C THR A 59 -1.38 4.93 16.44
N HIS A 60 -0.57 3.95 16.05
CA HIS A 60 0.01 2.97 16.99
C HIS A 60 1.40 3.36 17.51
N HIS A 61 2.15 4.18 16.77
CA HIS A 61 3.45 4.67 17.19
C HIS A 61 3.33 5.85 18.17
N ASP A 62 2.38 6.78 17.97
CA ASP A 62 2.15 7.89 18.91
C ASP A 62 1.66 7.40 20.29
N ALA A 63 0.92 6.30 20.34
CA ALA A 63 0.48 5.66 21.57
C ALA A 63 1.65 5.11 22.42
N SER A 64 2.82 4.87 21.81
CA SER A 64 4.01 4.35 22.50
C SER A 64 4.96 5.43 23.02
N MET A 65 4.78 6.70 22.63
CA MET A 65 5.61 7.83 23.08
C MET A 65 4.99 8.64 24.22
N THR A 66 3.74 8.37 24.59
CA THR A 66 3.02 9.03 25.69
C THR A 66 2.92 8.16 26.96
N GLY A 67 3.66 7.05 27.03
CA GLY A 67 3.72 6.13 28.18
C GLY A 67 4.99 6.29 29.01
#